data_AF-A0A7V4XSN3-F1
#
_entry.id   AF-A0A7V4XSN3-F1
#
_cell.length_a   1.000
_cell.length_b   1.000
_cell.length_c   1.000
_cell.angle_alpha   90.00
_cell.angle_beta   90.00
_cell.angle_gamma   90.00
#
_symmetry.space_group_name_H-M   'P 1'
#
loop_
_entity.id
_entity.type
_entity.pdbx_description
1 polymer ?
#
loop_
_entity_poly.entity_id
_entity_poly.type
_entity_poly.pdbx_seq_one_letter_code
_entity_poly.pdbx_strand_id
1 'polypeptide(L)'
;MSSSARRTAFYLVVFFAVCGLAGLLINQKVGAQTDDDASSFRAGLKDFSSVYQVVAENYATPLTGKLPSRAIYDGAIPGMLRTLDPHSNFFDPKAFAAMR
;
A
#
# COMPACT_ATOMS: atom_id res chain seq x y z
N MET A 1 15.59 -29.91 -45.04
CA MET A 1 15.40 -28.45 -44.83
C MET A 1 16.48 -27.71 -45.58
N SER A 2 16.13 -26.82 -46.52
CA SER A 2 17.13 -26.08 -47.28
C SER A 2 17.96 -25.17 -46.36
N SER A 3 19.20 -24.89 -46.73
CA SER A 3 20.12 -24.04 -45.96
C SER A 3 19.54 -22.64 -45.68
N SER A 4 18.68 -22.14 -46.58
CA SER A 4 17.94 -20.89 -46.42
C SER A 4 16.95 -20.93 -45.25
N ALA A 5 16.15 -21.99 -45.13
CA ALA A 5 15.15 -22.14 -44.06
C ALA A 5 15.78 -22.24 -42.65
N ARG A 6 16.98 -22.81 -42.55
CA ARG A 6 17.73 -22.87 -41.28
C ARG A 6 18.28 -21.50 -40.87
N ARG A 7 18.69 -20.68 -41.85
CA ARG A 7 19.19 -19.32 -41.61
C ARG A 7 18.07 -18.40 -41.15
N THR A 8 16.90 -18.43 -41.80
CA THR A 8 15.73 -17.64 -41.37
C THR A 8 15.24 -18.04 -39.98
N ALA A 9 15.18 -19.33 -39.66
CA ALA A 9 14.84 -19.78 -38.31
C ALA A 9 15.82 -19.25 -37.25
N PHE A 10 17.12 -19.26 -37.54
CA PHE A 10 18.14 -18.72 -36.64
C PHE A 10 17.96 -17.21 -36.41
N TYR A 11 17.73 -16.42 -37.47
CA TYR A 11 17.52 -14.98 -37.33
C TYR A 11 16.27 -14.63 -36.52
N LEU A 12 15.17 -15.38 -36.69
CA LEU A 12 13.95 -15.17 -35.89
C LEU A 12 14.18 -15.45 -34.41
N VAL A 13 14.87 -16.55 -34.08
CA VAL A 13 15.19 -16.88 -32.68
C VAL A 13 16.07 -15.80 -32.05
N VAL A 14 17.10 -15.33 -32.76
CA VAL A 14 17.97 -14.25 -32.27
C VAL A 14 17.17 -12.95 -32.09
N PHE A 15 16.30 -12.60 -33.03
CA PHE A 15 15.47 -11.41 -32.95
C PHE A 15 14.54 -11.44 -31.73
N PHE A 16 13.82 -12.54 -31.52
CA PHE A 16 12.94 -12.69 -30.34
C PHE A 16 13.73 -12.74 -29.03
N ALA A 17 14.92 -13.36 -29.00
CA ALA A 17 15.78 -13.36 -27.83
C ALA A 17 16.27 -11.95 -27.47
N VAL A 18 16.68 -11.16 -28.47
CA VAL A 18 17.11 -9.76 -28.26
C VAL A 18 15.95 -8.88 -27.83
N CYS A 19 14.77 -8.98 -28.46
CA CYS A 19 13.59 -8.25 -28.04
C CYS A 19 13.12 -8.64 -26.64
N GLY A 20 13.18 -9.93 -26.27
CA GLY A 20 12.84 -10.40 -24.93
C GLY A 20 13.81 -9.89 -23.86
N LEU A 21 15.12 -9.95 -24.12
CA LEU A 21 16.14 -9.41 -23.22
C LEU A 21 16.06 -7.89 -23.09
N ALA A 22 15.86 -7.17 -24.20
CA ALA A 22 15.67 -5.72 -24.19
C ALA A 22 14.39 -5.33 -23.44
N GLY A 23 13.30 -6.07 -23.64
CA GLY A 23 12.05 -5.90 -22.90
C GLY A 23 12.24 -6.08 -21.39
N LEU A 24 12.99 -7.10 -20.95
CA LEU A 24 13.30 -7.34 -19.54
C LEU A 24 14.11 -6.20 -18.90
N LEU A 25 15.07 -5.61 -19.64
CA LEU A 25 15.88 -4.49 -19.14
C LEU A 25 15.08 -3.18 -19.07
N ILE A 26 14.16 -2.94 -20.01
CA ILE A 26 13.37 -1.70 -20.07
C ILE A 26 12.16 -1.76 -19.11
N ASN A 27 11.58 -2.95 -18.91
CA ASN A 27 10.38 -3.14 -18.09
C ASN A 27 10.61 -2.99 -16.58
N GLN A 28 11.85 -2.91 -16.09
CA GLN A 28 12.10 -2.60 -14.67
C GLN A 28 11.63 -1.19 -14.26
N LYS A 29 11.36 -0.27 -15.20
CA LYS A 29 10.92 1.10 -14.91
C LYS A 29 9.45 1.40 -15.23
N VAL A 30 8.68 0.44 -15.75
CA VAL A 30 7.27 0.65 -16.17
C VAL A 30 6.29 -0.08 -15.25
N GLY A 31 6.69 -0.30 -14.00
CA GLY A 31 5.79 -0.72 -12.93
C GLY A 31 5.04 0.48 -12.36
N ALA A 32 3.81 0.68 -12.85
CA ALA A 32 2.69 1.15 -12.05
C ALA A 32 2.71 2.57 -11.43
N GLN A 33 2.42 3.57 -12.26
CA GLN A 33 2.00 4.90 -11.77
C GLN A 33 0.63 4.90 -11.06
N THR A 34 -0.16 3.82 -11.15
CA THR A 34 -1.38 3.61 -10.35
C THR A 34 -1.14 2.85 -9.04
N ASP A 35 0.03 2.20 -8.87
CA ASP A 35 0.37 1.52 -7.61
C ASP A 35 1.05 2.47 -6.61
N ASP A 36 1.55 3.64 -7.02
CA ASP A 36 2.25 4.56 -6.09
C ASP A 36 1.33 5.04 -4.95
N ASP A 37 0.09 5.46 -5.25
CA ASP A 37 -0.87 5.88 -4.23
C ASP A 37 -1.38 4.70 -3.37
N ALA A 38 -1.65 3.55 -3.99
CA ALA A 38 -2.09 2.36 -3.29
C ALA A 38 -0.96 1.77 -2.42
N SER A 39 0.29 1.83 -2.87
CA SER A 39 1.46 1.32 -2.17
C SER A 39 1.86 2.23 -1.01
N SER A 40 1.81 3.56 -1.18
CA SER A 40 2.04 4.52 -0.09
C SER A 40 0.95 4.42 0.99
N PHE A 41 -0.32 4.26 0.60
CA PHE A 41 -1.40 3.99 1.54
C PHE A 41 -1.20 2.67 2.30
N ARG A 42 -0.85 1.58 1.60
CA ARG A 42 -0.55 0.29 2.23
C ARG A 42 0.66 0.35 3.15
N ALA A 43 1.68 1.13 2.80
CA ALA A 43 2.84 1.38 3.66
C ALA A 43 2.42 2.10 4.94
N GLY A 44 1.61 3.16 4.84
CA GLY A 44 1.08 3.87 6.01
C GLY A 44 0.22 2.98 6.91
N LEU A 45 -0.63 2.12 6.34
CA LEU A 45 -1.40 1.13 7.10
C LEU A 45 -0.51 0.11 7.81
N LYS A 46 0.58 -0.32 7.17
CA LYS A 46 1.54 -1.24 7.77
C LYS A 46 2.27 -0.58 8.94
N ASP A 47 2.69 0.66 8.80
CA ASP A 47 3.37 1.40 9.86
C ASP A 47 2.44 1.65 11.05
N PHE A 48 1.21 2.10 10.78
CA PHE A 48 0.18 2.27 11.79
C PHE A 48 -0.11 0.96 12.55
N SER A 49 -0.32 -0.14 11.82
CA SER A 49 -0.64 -1.43 12.46
C SER A 49 0.55 -1.99 13.26
N SER A 50 1.79 -1.77 12.81
CA SER A 50 2.99 -2.14 13.56
C SER A 50 3.07 -1.41 14.90
N VAL A 51 2.83 -0.09 14.91
CA VAL A 51 2.83 0.69 16.16
C VAL A 51 1.66 0.26 17.06
N TYR A 52 0.48 0.06 16.48
CA TYR A 52 -0.68 -0.43 17.21
C TYR A 52 -0.40 -1.78 17.87
N GLN A 53 0.27 -2.71 17.18
CA GLN A 53 0.64 -4.02 17.73
C GLN A 53 1.59 -3.88 18.91
N VAL A 54 2.64 -3.07 18.80
CA VAL A 54 3.58 -2.82 19.91
C VAL A 54 2.85 -2.26 21.13
N VAL A 55 1.93 -1.32 20.92
CA VAL A 55 1.10 -0.78 22.02
C VAL A 55 0.20 -1.88 22.58
N ALA A 56 -0.50 -2.64 21.75
CA ALA A 56 -1.41 -3.69 22.20
C ALA A 56 -0.71 -4.76 23.06
N GLU A 57 0.53 -5.11 22.72
CA GLU A 57 1.32 -6.13 23.43
C GLU A 57 1.93 -5.61 24.75
N ASN A 58 2.32 -4.32 24.79
CA ASN A 58 3.09 -3.77 25.91
C ASN A 58 2.31 -2.81 26.81
N TYR A 59 1.07 -2.47 26.46
CA TYR A 59 0.26 -1.54 27.26
C TYR A 59 -0.14 -2.16 28.60
N ALA A 60 -0.10 -1.35 29.66
CA ALA A 60 -0.32 -1.81 31.04
C ALA A 60 -1.71 -2.45 31.25
N THR A 61 -2.71 -2.04 30.47
CA THR A 61 -4.05 -2.63 30.48
C THR A 61 -4.31 -3.31 29.14
N PRO A 62 -4.67 -4.59 29.07
CA PRO A 62 -4.96 -5.25 27.81
C PRO A 62 -6.03 -4.49 27.01
N LEU A 63 -5.77 -4.23 25.72
CA LEU A 63 -6.70 -3.56 24.81
C LEU A 63 -7.88 -4.48 24.48
N THR A 64 -8.82 -4.60 25.41
CA THR A 64 -9.99 -5.47 25.32
C THR A 64 -11.28 -4.66 25.52
N GLY A 65 -12.42 -5.22 25.09
CA GLY A 65 -13.72 -4.57 25.18
C GLY A 65 -13.79 -3.27 24.37
N LYS A 66 -14.01 -2.13 25.05
CA LYS A 66 -14.17 -0.81 24.41
C LYS A 66 -12.86 -0.04 24.22
N LEU A 67 -11.76 -0.50 24.83
CA LEU A 67 -10.46 0.18 24.78
C LEU A 67 -9.87 0.27 23.36
N PRO A 68 -9.93 -0.78 22.51
CA PRO A 68 -9.46 -0.70 21.12
C PRO A 68 -10.16 0.39 20.33
N SER A 69 -11.50 0.42 20.40
CA SER A 69 -12.32 1.39 19.68
C SER A 69 -12.02 2.82 20.15
N ARG A 70 -11.88 3.04 21.46
CA ARG A 70 -11.50 4.34 22.02
C ARG A 70 -10.09 4.77 21.57
N ALA A 71 -9.13 3.86 21.59
CA ALA A 71 -7.75 4.17 21.16
C ALA A 71 -7.70 4.62 19.70
N ILE A 72 -8.53 4.03 18.83
CA ILE A 72 -8.58 4.36 17.41
C ILE A 72 -9.45 5.61 17.15
N TYR A 73 -10.71 5.59 17.56
CA TYR A 73 -11.70 6.62 17.21
C TYR A 73 -11.55 7.92 17.99
N ASP A 74 -11.22 7.84 19.28
CA ASP A 74 -11.05 9.02 20.14
C ASP A 74 -9.59 9.49 20.23
N GLY A 75 -8.63 8.64 19.79
CA GLY A 75 -7.20 8.89 19.92
C GLY A 75 -6.50 9.06 18.58
N ALA A 76 -6.25 7.94 17.89
CA ALA A 76 -5.42 7.91 16.69
C ALA A 76 -5.98 8.77 15.55
N ILE A 77 -7.27 8.64 15.22
CA ILE A 77 -7.88 9.38 14.11
C ILE A 77 -7.86 10.90 14.36
N PRO A 78 -8.35 11.42 15.50
CA PRO A 78 -8.24 12.85 15.82
C PRO A 78 -6.79 13.33 15.86
N GLY A 79 -5.87 12.50 16.36
CA GLY A 79 -4.44 12.81 16.38
C GLY A 79 -3.87 13.04 14.98
N MET A 80 -4.23 12.18 14.01
CA MET A 80 -3.84 12.35 12.61
C MET A 80 -4.50 13.58 11.97
N LEU A 81 -5.80 13.80 12.20
CA LEU A 81 -6.52 14.97 11.64
C LEU A 81 -5.93 16.30 12.12
N ARG A 82 -5.52 16.37 13.38
CA ARG A 82 -4.91 17.58 13.96
C ARG A 82 -3.58 17.96 13.31
N THR A 83 -2.90 17.00 12.66
CA THR A 83 -1.68 17.29 11.88
C THR A 83 -1.97 18.05 10.59
N LEU A 84 -3.16 17.86 10.02
CA LEU A 84 -3.59 18.49 8.77
C LEU A 84 -4.16 19.88 9.04
N ASP A 85 -5.04 20.00 10.04
CA ASP A 85 -5.63 21.26 10.47
C ASP A 85 -6.20 21.13 11.90
N PRO A 86 -5.92 22.06 12.83
CA PRO A 86 -6.49 22.06 14.18
C PRO A 86 -8.02 22.07 14.26
N HIS A 87 -8.74 22.46 13.20
CA HIS A 87 -10.22 22.50 13.18
C HIS A 87 -10.88 21.22 12.63
N SER A 88 -10.09 20.28 12.10
CA SER A 88 -10.61 19.00 11.61
C SER A 88 -10.94 18.07 12.78
N ASN A 89 -12.23 17.75 12.94
CA ASN A 89 -12.74 16.89 14.01
C ASN A 89 -13.38 15.62 13.43
N PHE A 90 -13.08 14.48 14.04
CA PHE A 90 -13.70 13.20 13.70
C PHE A 90 -14.96 12.99 14.56
N PHE A 91 -16.07 12.64 13.92
CA PHE A 91 -17.31 12.27 14.60
C PHE A 91 -17.62 10.79 14.33
N ASP A 92 -17.64 9.98 15.38
CA ASP A 92 -18.15 8.63 15.28
C ASP A 92 -19.68 8.65 15.03
N PRO A 93 -20.29 7.54 14.56
CA PRO A 93 -21.72 7.52 14.25
C PRO A 93 -22.61 7.89 15.44
N LYS A 94 -22.15 7.65 16.67
CA LYS A 94 -22.88 7.98 17.89
C LYS A 94 -22.83 9.47 18.21
N ALA A 95 -21.66 10.09 18.09
CA ALA A 95 -21.45 11.52 18.28
C ALA A 95 -22.19 12.32 17.20
N PHE A 96 -22.13 11.85 15.95
CA PHE A 96 -22.93 12.43 14.87
C PHE A 96 -24.43 12.33 15.15
N ALA A 97 -24.89 11.18 15.63
CA ALA A 97 -26.29 10.97 16.02
C ALA A 97 -26.74 11.87 17.19
N ALA A 98 -25.83 12.35 18.03
CA ALA A 98 -26.13 13.26 19.14
C ALA A 98 -26.24 14.74 18.73
N MET A 99 -25.81 15.09 17.52
CA MET A 99 -25.89 16.46 16.98
C MET A 99 -27.16 16.71 16.15
N ARG A 100 -27.94 15.66 15.86
CA ARG A 100 -29.24 15.75 15.18
C ARG A 100 -30.39 15.70 16.18
#